data_AF-A0A534UIC2-F1
#
_entry.id   AF-A0A534UIC2-F1
#
_cell.length_a   1.000
_cell.length_b   1.000
_cell.length_c   1.000
_cell.angle_alpha   90.00
_cell.angle_beta   90.00
_cell.angle_gamma   90.00
#
_symmetry.space_group_name_H-M   'P 1'
#
loop_
_entity.id
_entity.type
_entity.pdbx_description
1 polymer ?
#
loop_
_entity_poly.entity_id
_entity_poly.type
_entity_poly.pdbx_seq_one_letter_code
_entity_poly.pdbx_strand_id
1 'polypeptide(L)'
;MLRHTLYTLYRVLFGFVLAGVVGVFIGILMGRFRRVERFFVPLVSVLMPIPSLAWVPVFILWFGLGNAATIALVFYAATFPVIYNTWTGVRSVNRLWIRSAEAMGADEKALFQKVVLPGSLAFVITGLRQAFARAWIAVVGGEMIAATNWGLGWVIFDSKEFLNTDVMIF
;
A
#
# COMPACT_ATOMS: atom_id res chain seq x y z
N MET A 1 17.86 -3.75 -20.49
CA MET A 1 17.24 -2.66 -19.70
C MET A 1 15.72 -2.57 -19.81
N LEU A 2 15.11 -2.22 -20.96
CA LEU A 2 13.65 -2.01 -21.07
C LEU A 2 12.78 -3.12 -20.45
N ARG A 3 13.13 -4.38 -20.68
CA ARG A 3 12.41 -5.53 -20.11
C ARG A 3 12.45 -5.56 -18.57
N HIS A 4 13.58 -5.21 -17.96
CA HIS A 4 13.71 -5.14 -16.49
C HIS A 4 12.84 -4.02 -15.92
N THR A 5 12.86 -2.84 -16.55
CA THR A 5 12.00 -1.71 -16.16
C THR A 5 10.53 -2.08 -16.21
N LEU A 6 10.08 -2.76 -17.27
CA LEU A 6 8.69 -3.20 -17.40
C LEU A 6 8.27 -4.19 -16.30
N TYR A 7 9.14 -5.15 -15.94
CA TYR A 7 8.85 -6.08 -14.85
C TYR A 7 8.78 -5.39 -13.49
N THR A 8 9.71 -4.47 -13.20
CA THR A 8 9.67 -3.70 -11.94
C THR A 8 8.40 -2.85 -11.88
N LEU A 9 8.04 -2.17 -12.97
CA LEU A 9 6.84 -1.34 -13.03
C LEU A 9 5.56 -2.19 -12.86
N TYR A 10 5.48 -3.35 -13.52
CA TYR A 10 4.38 -4.29 -13.34
C TYR A 10 4.19 -4.69 -11.87
N ARG A 11 5.28 -5.08 -11.18
CA ARG A 11 5.20 -5.52 -9.78
C ARG A 11 4.77 -4.39 -8.85
N VAL A 12 5.35 -3.20 -9.02
CA VAL A 12 4.99 -2.00 -8.23
C VAL A 12 3.53 -1.67 -8.43
N LEU A 13 3.10 -1.47 -9.67
CA LEU A 13 1.76 -1.00 -9.98
C LEU A 13 0.71 -2.02 -9.57
N PHE A 14 0.95 -3.31 -9.84
CA PHE A 14 -0.01 -4.35 -9.48
C PHE A 14 -0.15 -4.49 -7.96
N GLY A 15 0.95 -4.57 -7.21
CA GLY A 15 0.93 -4.62 -5.75
C GLY A 15 0.34 -3.35 -5.12
N PHE A 16 0.66 -2.18 -5.66
CA PHE A 16 0.16 -0.89 -5.21
C PHE A 16 -1.35 -0.73 -5.44
N VAL A 17 -1.85 -1.10 -6.63
CA VAL A 17 -3.29 -1.02 -6.93
C VAL A 17 -4.09 -1.96 -6.02
N LEU A 18 -3.61 -3.19 -5.82
CA LEU A 18 -4.22 -4.12 -4.86
C LEU A 18 -4.25 -3.54 -3.45
N ALA A 19 -3.14 -2.97 -2.98
CA ALA A 19 -3.04 -2.33 -1.68
C ALA A 19 -3.95 -1.10 -1.55
N GLY A 20 -4.08 -0.32 -2.63
CA GLY A 20 -4.98 0.83 -2.69
C GLY A 20 -6.44 0.40 -2.55
N VAL A 21 -6.89 -0.58 -3.33
CA VAL A 21 -8.27 -1.09 -3.28
C VAL A 21 -8.58 -1.68 -1.91
N VAL A 22 -7.74 -2.61 -1.43
CA VAL A 22 -7.95 -3.28 -0.14
C VAL A 22 -7.83 -2.28 1.02
N GLY A 23 -6.82 -1.41 0.97
CA GLY A 23 -6.53 -0.46 2.03
C GLY A 23 -7.61 0.61 2.18
N VAL A 24 -8.11 1.16 1.06
CA VAL A 24 -9.22 2.12 1.08
C VAL A 24 -10.48 1.45 1.61
N PHE A 25 -10.78 0.24 1.13
CA PHE A 25 -11.96 -0.51 1.59
C PHE A 25 -11.93 -0.76 3.10
N ILE A 26 -10.83 -1.32 3.62
CA ILE A 26 -10.66 -1.58 5.06
C ILE A 26 -10.67 -0.28 5.86
N GLY A 27 -9.96 0.75 5.41
CA GLY A 27 -9.89 2.05 6.09
C GLY A 27 -11.27 2.71 6.21
N ILE A 28 -12.11 2.63 5.16
CA ILE A 28 -13.50 3.11 5.21
C ILE A 28 -14.31 2.31 6.23
N LEU A 29 -14.21 0.97 6.21
CA LEU A 29 -14.93 0.12 7.15
C LEU A 29 -14.51 0.39 8.60
N MET A 30 -13.22 0.60 8.87
CA MET A 30 -12.72 1.00 10.19
C MET A 30 -13.28 2.37 10.61
N GLY A 31 -13.35 3.32 9.68
CA GLY A 31 -13.88 4.66 9.96
C GLY A 31 -15.38 4.63 10.30
N ARG A 32 -16.14 3.76 9.63
CA ARG A 32 -17.60 3.65 9.78
C ARG A 32 -18.02 2.75 10.93
N PHE A 33 -17.41 1.59 11.11
CA PHE A 33 -17.86 0.57 12.04
C PHE A 33 -16.90 0.38 13.22
N ARG A 34 -17.35 0.76 14.41
CA ARG A 34 -16.57 0.67 15.66
C ARG A 34 -16.17 -0.76 16.07
N ARG A 35 -16.83 -1.80 15.51
CA ARG A 35 -16.42 -3.21 15.67
C ARG A 35 -15.21 -3.53 14.78
N VAL A 36 -15.24 -3.11 13.51
CA VAL A 36 -14.14 -3.29 12.55
C VAL A 36 -12.91 -2.52 13.02
N GLU A 37 -13.09 -1.28 13.46
CA GLU A 37 -12.01 -0.47 14.04
C GLU A 37 -11.30 -1.18 15.19
N ARG A 38 -12.05 -1.64 16.20
CA ARG A 38 -11.47 -2.32 17.37
C ARG A 38 -10.70 -3.59 17.02
N PHE A 39 -11.08 -4.27 15.94
CA PHE A 39 -10.39 -5.46 15.47
C PHE A 39 -9.12 -5.12 14.68
N PHE A 40 -9.20 -4.18 13.72
CA PHE A 40 -8.09 -3.88 12.82
C PHE A 40 -7.06 -2.90 13.40
N VAL A 41 -7.44 -2.01 14.32
CA VAL A 41 -6.49 -1.04 14.90
C VAL A 41 -5.28 -1.75 15.53
N PRO A 42 -5.43 -2.75 16.42
CA PRO A 42 -4.28 -3.48 16.97
C PRO A 42 -3.42 -4.16 15.90
N LEU A 43 -4.04 -4.79 14.90
CA LEU A 43 -3.33 -5.45 13.79
C LEU A 43 -2.50 -4.46 12.98
N VAL A 44 -3.09 -3.32 12.59
CA VAL A 44 -2.39 -2.27 11.85
C VAL A 44 -1.27 -1.68 12.70
N SER A 45 -1.51 -1.40 13.99
CA SER A 45 -0.50 -0.86 14.90
C SER A 45 0.70 -1.78 15.10
N VAL A 46 0.51 -3.10 15.10
CA VAL A 46 1.58 -4.08 15.27
C VAL A 46 2.32 -4.37 13.96
N LEU A 47 1.61 -4.48 12.83
CA LEU A 47 2.20 -4.84 11.54
C LEU A 47 2.88 -3.66 10.84
N MET A 48 2.34 -2.45 10.99
CA MET A 48 2.86 -1.25 10.34
C MET A 48 4.32 -0.88 10.68
N PRO A 49 4.82 -1.00 11.93
CA PRO A 49 6.21 -0.69 12.25
C PRO A 49 7.20 -1.76 11.79
N ILE A 50 6.74 -2.98 11.47
CA ILE A 50 7.62 -4.05 11.00
C ILE A 50 8.12 -3.68 9.60
N PRO A 51 9.45 -3.59 9.38
CA PRO A 51 10.00 -3.31 8.06
C PRO A 51 9.49 -4.34 7.06
N SER A 52 9.00 -3.89 5.90
CA SER A 52 8.49 -4.81 4.87
C SER A 52 9.52 -5.86 4.48
N LEU A 53 10.80 -5.47 4.38
CA LEU A 53 11.91 -6.36 4.04
C LEU A 53 12.08 -7.55 5.00
N ALA A 54 11.64 -7.43 6.26
CA ALA A 54 11.68 -8.54 7.22
C ALA A 54 10.76 -9.71 6.80
N TRP A 55 9.74 -9.45 5.97
CA TRP A 55 8.81 -10.45 5.49
C TRP A 55 9.28 -11.21 4.25
N VAL A 56 10.39 -10.80 3.63
CA VAL A 56 10.87 -11.41 2.38
C VAL A 56 11.01 -12.93 2.48
N PRO A 57 11.66 -13.52 3.51
CA PRO A 57 11.80 -14.96 3.62
C PRO A 57 10.45 -15.68 3.70
N VAL A 58 9.50 -15.11 4.44
CA VAL A 58 8.16 -15.68 4.62
C VAL A 58 7.40 -15.69 3.28
N PHE A 59 7.46 -14.58 2.54
CA PHE A 59 6.82 -14.50 1.23
C PHE A 59 7.47 -15.41 0.19
N ILE A 60 8.79 -15.59 0.23
CA ILE A 60 9.47 -16.58 -0.62
C ILE A 60 9.03 -18.00 -0.26
N LEU A 61 8.90 -18.33 1.03
CA LEU A 61 8.44 -19.66 1.46
C LEU A 61 7.01 -19.96 1.01
N TRP A 62 6.11 -18.96 1.04
CA TRP A 62 4.72 -19.16 0.63
C TRP A 62 4.48 -19.10 -0.88
N PHE A 63 5.15 -18.18 -1.57
CA PHE A 63 4.86 -17.89 -2.99
C PHE A 63 5.97 -18.32 -3.95
N GLY A 64 7.09 -18.83 -3.42
CA GLY A 64 8.29 -19.13 -4.18
C GLY A 64 9.09 -17.87 -4.55
N LEU A 65 10.18 -18.09 -5.29
CA LEU A 65 11.00 -17.00 -5.83
C LEU A 65 10.29 -16.28 -6.99
N GLY A 66 10.57 -14.99 -7.15
CA GLY A 66 10.14 -14.21 -8.30
C GLY A 66 8.98 -13.22 -8.06
N ASN A 67 8.08 -13.13 -9.04
CA ASN A 67 7.08 -12.06 -9.13
C ASN A 67 6.11 -12.07 -7.93
N ALA A 68 5.58 -13.22 -7.56
CA ALA A 68 4.51 -13.33 -6.57
C ALA A 68 4.99 -12.87 -5.18
N ALA A 69 6.17 -13.31 -4.73
CA ALA A 69 6.76 -12.86 -3.48
C ALA A 69 7.04 -11.35 -3.47
N THR A 70 7.58 -10.81 -4.57
CA THR A 70 7.85 -9.37 -4.69
C THR A 70 6.56 -8.54 -4.69
N ILE A 71 5.53 -8.99 -5.39
CA ILE A 71 4.21 -8.33 -5.40
C ILE A 71 3.57 -8.37 -4.00
N ALA A 72 3.65 -9.51 -3.30
CA ALA A 72 3.14 -9.64 -1.94
C ALA A 72 3.85 -8.68 -0.97
N LEU A 73 5.17 -8.51 -1.13
CA LEU A 73 5.97 -7.55 -0.38
C LEU A 73 5.56 -6.10 -0.64
N VAL A 74 5.36 -5.72 -1.91
CA VAL A 74 4.88 -4.40 -2.31
C VAL A 74 3.48 -4.15 -1.74
N PHE A 75 2.58 -5.13 -1.88
CA PHE A 75 1.24 -5.09 -1.33
C PHE A 75 1.27 -4.86 0.19
N TYR A 76 2.08 -5.62 0.92
CA TYR A 76 2.24 -5.47 2.37
C TYR A 76 2.71 -4.06 2.74
N ALA A 77 3.78 -3.57 2.09
CA ALA A 77 4.37 -2.27 2.39
C ALA A 77 3.41 -1.09 2.11
N ALA A 78 2.62 -1.19 1.06
CA ALA A 78 1.69 -0.16 0.60
C ALA A 78 0.36 -0.17 1.36
N THR A 79 -0.10 -1.31 1.86
CA THR A 79 -1.46 -1.45 2.43
C THR A 79 -1.67 -0.61 3.70
N PHE A 80 -0.73 -0.64 4.65
CA PHE A 80 -0.94 0.00 5.95
C PHE A 80 -1.05 1.53 5.92
N PRO A 81 -0.20 2.29 5.17
CA PRO A 81 -0.40 3.73 5.02
C PRO A 81 -1.76 4.08 4.40
N VAL A 82 -2.25 3.30 3.43
CA VAL A 82 -3.58 3.53 2.84
C VAL A 82 -4.65 3.32 3.90
N ILE A 83 -4.66 2.17 4.59
CA ILE A 83 -5.63 1.89 5.66
C ILE A 83 -5.65 3.01 6.70
N TYR A 84 -4.48 3.36 7.24
CA TYR A 84 -4.35 4.31 8.33
C TYR A 84 -4.83 5.72 7.94
N ASN A 85 -4.40 6.22 6.78
CA ASN A 85 -4.81 7.54 6.31
C ASN A 85 -6.29 7.58 5.94
N THR A 86 -6.82 6.55 5.27
CA THR A 86 -8.25 6.46 4.95
C THR A 86 -9.10 6.42 6.22
N TRP A 87 -8.73 5.60 7.21
CA TRP A 87 -9.40 5.55 8.50
C TRP A 87 -9.40 6.91 9.21
N THR A 88 -8.24 7.56 9.26
CA THR A 88 -8.07 8.89 9.84
C THR A 88 -8.95 9.92 9.12
N GLY A 89 -8.96 9.89 7.78
CA GLY A 89 -9.75 10.78 6.94
C GLY A 89 -11.26 10.66 7.17
N VAL A 90 -11.76 9.44 7.31
CA VAL A 90 -13.17 9.20 7.63
C VAL A 90 -13.51 9.71 9.03
N ARG A 91 -12.62 9.52 10.01
CA ARG A 91 -12.79 10.00 11.38
C ARG A 91 -12.67 11.52 11.52
N SER A 92 -11.93 12.19 10.64
CA SER A 92 -11.72 13.64 10.67
C SER A 92 -12.85 14.45 10.04
N VAL A 93 -13.83 13.80 9.39
CA VAL A 93 -14.98 14.51 8.80
C VAL A 93 -15.72 15.28 9.88
N ASN A 94 -16.00 16.56 9.62
CA ASN A 94 -16.63 17.44 10.60
C ASN A 94 -18.02 16.90 10.99
N ARG A 95 -18.21 16.64 12.28
CA ARG A 95 -19.49 16.17 12.85
C ARG A 95 -20.63 17.15 12.58
N LEU A 96 -20.34 18.45 12.41
CA LEU A 96 -21.33 19.45 12.04
C LEU A 96 -21.90 19.16 10.65
N TRP A 97 -21.06 18.86 9.66
CA TRP A 97 -21.54 18.52 8.31
C TRP A 97 -22.43 17.30 8.29
N ILE A 98 -22.10 16.30 9.12
CA ILE A 98 -22.89 15.08 9.29
C ILE A 98 -24.27 15.43 9.86
N ARG A 99 -24.33 16.14 10.99
CA ARG A 99 -25.59 16.54 11.64
C ARG A 99 -26.44 17.46 10.77
N SER A 100 -25.82 18.37 10.02
CA SER A 100 -26.52 19.25 9.08
C SER A 100 -27.15 18.46 7.94
N ALA A 101 -26.45 17.46 7.39
CA ALA A 101 -27.00 16.59 6.35
C ALA A 101 -28.16 15.72 6.89
N GLU A 102 -28.03 15.15 8.09
CA GLU A 102 -29.09 14.40 8.77
C GLU A 102 -30.34 15.28 8.99
N ALA A 103 -30.17 16.53 9.43
CA ALA A 103 -31.28 17.48 9.61
C ALA A 103 -32.00 17.85 8.30
N MET A 104 -31.32 17.73 7.15
CA MET A 104 -31.92 17.90 5.82
C MET A 104 -32.57 16.60 5.29
N GLY A 105 -32.65 15.55 6.10
CA GLY A 105 -33.25 14.27 5.71
C GLY A 105 -32.35 13.38 4.87
N ALA A 106 -31.02 13.58 4.91
CA ALA A 106 -30.09 12.68 4.23
C ALA A 106 -30.13 11.27 4.84
N ASP A 107 -30.31 10.26 3.99
CA ASP A 107 -30.18 8.87 4.38
C ASP A 107 -28.71 8.47 4.55
N GLU A 108 -28.46 7.30 5.15
CA GLU A 108 -27.11 6.75 5.38
C GLU A 108 -26.25 6.67 4.11
N LYS A 109 -26.89 6.44 2.95
CA LYS A 109 -26.20 6.38 1.66
C LYS A 109 -25.81 7.77 1.17
N ALA A 110 -26.71 8.75 1.24
CA ALA A 110 -26.40 10.13 0.89
C ALA A 110 -25.34 10.72 1.83
N LEU A 111 -25.42 10.43 3.13
CA LEU A 111 -24.42 10.88 4.11
C LEU A 111 -23.02 10.36 3.73
N PHE A 112 -22.91 9.07 3.41
CA PHE A 112 -21.65 8.47 3.02
C PHE A 112 -21.12 9.05 1.70
N GLN A 113 -21.95 9.09 0.65
CA GLN A 113 -21.49 9.47 -0.69
C GLN A 113 -21.25 10.98 -0.84
N LYS A 114 -22.02 11.82 -0.14
CA LYS A 114 -21.97 13.29 -0.31
C LYS A 114 -21.17 14.02 0.76
N VAL A 115 -20.95 13.41 1.93
CA VAL A 115 -20.24 14.06 3.05
C VAL A 115 -18.97 13.30 3.41
N VAL A 116 -19.08 12.00 3.72
CA VAL A 116 -17.94 11.24 4.25
C VAL A 116 -16.89 10.92 3.19
N LEU A 117 -17.31 10.43 2.02
CA LEU A 117 -16.41 10.06 0.94
C LEU A 117 -15.65 11.28 0.38
N PRO A 118 -16.30 12.42 0.06
CA PRO A 118 -15.60 13.62 -0.38
C PRO A 118 -14.73 14.22 0.73
N GLY A 119 -15.23 14.23 1.98
CA GLY A 119 -14.52 14.79 3.14
C GLY A 119 -13.24 14.02 3.52
N SER A 120 -13.16 12.73 3.19
CA SER A 120 -11.99 11.89 3.45
C SER A 120 -11.02 11.77 2.27
N LEU A 121 -11.39 12.26 1.08
CA LEU A 121 -10.64 12.03 -0.16
C LEU A 121 -9.19 12.58 -0.10
N ALA A 122 -8.99 13.75 0.49
CA ALA A 122 -7.64 14.34 0.65
C ALA A 122 -6.71 13.43 1.47
N PHE A 123 -7.24 12.78 2.50
CA PHE A 123 -6.50 11.81 3.31
C PHE A 123 -6.26 10.51 2.54
N VAL A 124 -7.22 10.02 1.77
CA VAL A 124 -7.04 8.85 0.90
C VAL A 124 -5.89 9.10 -0.09
N ILE A 125 -5.87 10.27 -0.76
CA ILE A 125 -4.80 10.66 -1.68
C ILE A 125 -3.46 10.74 -0.95
N THR A 126 -3.45 11.29 0.27
CA THR A 126 -2.24 11.35 1.10
C THR A 126 -1.71 9.94 1.43
N GLY A 127 -2.61 9.01 1.77
CA GLY A 127 -2.30 7.61 2.02
C GLY A 127 -1.74 6.91 0.78
N LEU A 128 -2.37 7.09 -0.38
CA LEU A 128 -1.90 6.54 -1.66
C LEU A 128 -0.52 7.09 -2.02
N ARG A 129 -0.26 8.38 -1.83
CA ARG A 129 1.06 8.99 -2.07
C ARG A 129 2.13 8.37 -1.17
N GLN A 130 1.86 8.21 0.12
CA GLN A 130 2.79 7.57 1.05
C GLN A 130 3.01 6.09 0.71
N ALA A 131 1.94 5.39 0.35
CA ALA A 131 1.99 3.98 -0.03
C ALA A 131 2.79 3.77 -1.32
N PHE A 132 2.73 4.68 -2.28
CA PHE A 132 3.52 4.60 -3.51
C PHE A 132 5.03 4.70 -3.21
N ALA A 133 5.43 5.61 -2.32
CA ALA A 133 6.83 5.70 -1.89
C ALA A 133 7.31 4.40 -1.21
N ARG A 134 6.48 3.81 -0.34
CA ARG A 134 6.81 2.52 0.30
C ARG A 134 6.82 1.34 -0.67
N ALA A 135 5.92 1.33 -1.64
CA ALA A 135 5.87 0.33 -2.71
C ALA A 135 7.17 0.31 -3.51
N TRP A 136 7.74 1.49 -3.80
CA TRP A 136 9.01 1.60 -4.52
C TRP A 136 10.19 1.02 -3.72
N ILE A 137 10.28 1.36 -2.43
CA ILE A 137 11.33 0.81 -1.55
C ILE A 137 11.20 -0.71 -1.45
N ALA A 138 9.95 -1.20 -1.33
CA ALA A 138 9.67 -2.63 -1.22
C ALA A 138 10.00 -3.39 -2.50
N VAL A 139 9.66 -2.89 -3.70
CA VAL A 139 9.95 -3.61 -4.95
C VAL A 139 11.45 -3.77 -5.12
N VAL A 140 12.24 -2.72 -4.87
CA VAL A 140 13.68 -2.75 -5.12
C VAL A 140 14.34 -3.76 -4.18
N GLY A 141 14.03 -3.68 -2.88
CA GLY A 141 14.58 -4.65 -1.93
C GLY A 141 14.06 -6.08 -2.16
N GLY A 142 12.81 -6.24 -2.59
CA GLY A 142 12.25 -7.54 -2.97
C GLY A 142 12.96 -8.15 -4.18
N GLU A 143 13.24 -7.35 -5.21
CA GLU A 143 13.97 -7.80 -6.40
C GLU A 143 15.41 -8.20 -6.09
N MET A 144 16.07 -7.48 -5.18
CA MET A 144 17.44 -7.77 -4.74
C MET A 144 17.51 -9.09 -3.96
N ILE A 145 16.55 -9.36 -3.08
CA ILE A 145 16.64 -10.49 -2.14
C ILE A 145 15.93 -11.74 -2.68
N ALA A 146 14.79 -11.60 -3.37
CA ALA A 146 14.02 -12.73 -3.88
C ALA A 146 14.59 -13.34 -5.18
N ALA A 147 15.87 -13.04 -5.49
CA ALA A 147 16.64 -13.58 -6.61
C ALA A 147 15.83 -13.63 -7.92
N THR A 148 15.16 -12.52 -8.25
CA THR A 148 14.34 -12.52 -9.45
C THR A 148 15.24 -12.27 -10.65
N ASN A 149 15.30 -13.19 -11.62
CA ASN A 149 16.12 -13.07 -12.86
C ASN A 149 15.86 -11.80 -13.71
N TRP A 150 14.91 -10.95 -13.31
CA TRP A 150 14.49 -9.75 -14.01
C TRP A 150 14.04 -8.68 -13.02
N GLY A 151 14.58 -7.46 -13.11
CA GLY A 151 14.12 -6.28 -12.39
C GLY A 151 15.26 -5.29 -12.23
N LEU A 152 14.98 -4.01 -12.03
CA LEU A 152 16.01 -2.99 -11.82
C LEU A 152 16.79 -3.24 -10.53
N GLY A 153 16.12 -3.69 -9.46
CA GLY A 153 16.80 -4.04 -8.20
C GLY A 153 17.76 -5.22 -8.37
N TRP A 154 17.40 -6.20 -9.20
CA TRP A 154 18.29 -7.31 -9.54
C TRP A 154 19.52 -6.84 -10.32
N VAL A 155 19.34 -6.00 -11.35
CA VAL A 155 20.46 -5.47 -12.16
C VAL A 155 21.46 -4.73 -11.28
N ILE A 156 20.99 -3.88 -10.36
CA ILE A 156 21.85 -3.13 -9.43
C ILE A 156 22.64 -4.10 -8.54
N PHE A 157 21.99 -5.13 -8.00
CA PHE A 157 22.65 -6.09 -7.10
C PHE A 157 23.67 -6.97 -7.82
N ASP A 158 23.32 -7.48 -9.00
CA ASP A 158 24.18 -8.31 -9.83
C ASP A 158 25.41 -7.53 -10.33
N SER A 159 25.20 -6.30 -10.83
CA SER A 159 26.30 -5.44 -11.27
C SER A 159 27.23 -5.03 -10.14
N LYS A 160 26.69 -4.85 -8.92
CA LYS A 160 27.51 -4.64 -7.71
C LYS A 160 28.39 -5.86 -7.42
N GLU A 161 27.82 -7.07 -7.45
CA GLU A 161 28.53 -8.30 -7.12
C GLU A 161 29.70 -8.58 -8.08
N PHE A 162 29.52 -8.26 -9.37
CA PHE A 162 30.54 -8.45 -10.41
C PHE A 162 31.39 -7.19 -10.69
N LEU A 163 31.27 -6.12 -9.89
CA LEU A 163 31.97 -4.83 -10.06
C LEU A 163 31.82 -4.19 -11.47
N ASN A 164 30.79 -4.58 -12.22
CA ASN A 164 30.50 -4.07 -13.56
C ASN A 164 29.74 -2.74 -13.47
N THR A 165 30.47 -1.69 -13.11
CA THR A 165 29.95 -0.35 -12.86
C THR A 165 29.28 0.27 -14.11
N ASP A 166 29.73 -0.14 -15.30
CA ASP A 166 29.20 0.36 -16.59
C ASP A 166 27.71 -0.02 -16.81
N VAL A 167 27.27 -1.18 -16.35
CA VAL A 167 25.86 -1.64 -16.46
C VAL A 167 25.00 -1.08 -15.31
N MET A 168 25.63 -0.61 -14.24
CA MET A 168 24.93 -0.02 -13.09
C MET A 168 24.48 1.42 -13.34
N ILE A 169 25.23 2.19 -14.14
CA ILE A 169 25.02 3.63 -14.37
C ILE A 169 24.24 3.91 -15.68
N PHE A 170 24.26 3.01 -16.66
CA PHE A 170 23.69 3.18 -18.01
C PHE A 170 22.65 2.09 -18.35
#